data_AF-V4TX19-F1
#
_entry.id   AF-V4TX19-F1
#
_cell.length_a   1.000
_cell.length_b   1.000
_cell.length_c   1.000
_cell.angle_alpha   90.00
_cell.angle_beta   90.00
_cell.angle_gamma   90.00
#
_symmetry.space_group_name_H-M   'P 1'
#
loop_
_entity.id
_entity.type
_entity.pdbx_description
1 polymer ?
#
loop_
_entity_poly.entity_id
_entity_poly.type
_entity_poly.pdbx_seq_one_letter_code
_entity_poly.pdbx_strand_id
1 'polypeptide(L)'
;TVGLRFCGAADQALPRLRGALPADKPTRKALDELSDLFSYLRIWRIEKNIYIDVLMPPIESYHRNLFFQVFSVKEKYPATLVEGTLLAVGGRYDYLLHRMWDREYRTNPPGGVGASLALETIIQHYPVDFKPVRNEAGTSVLVCSRGGGGLLVERMELVAELWEENIKAQFVPVPDPSLTEQYEYASEHDIKCLVILTDTGAQKAIEFYVQVRHLDVKKEKEVQRESLVRFLLDAIATQFRNPSLWS
;
A
#
# COMPACT_ATOMS: atom_id res chain seq x y z
N THR A 1 19.96 12.89 24.72
CA THR A 1 19.30 14.19 24.41
C THR A 1 17.81 13.98 24.23
N VAL A 2 16.99 15.02 24.42
CA VAL A 2 15.52 14.94 24.33
C VAL A 2 15.04 14.33 22.98
N GLY A 3 15.76 14.58 21.88
CA GLY A 3 15.46 14.00 20.56
C GLY A 3 15.53 12.46 20.51
N LEU A 4 16.50 11.84 21.19
CA LEU A 4 16.62 10.37 21.27
C LEU A 4 15.50 9.71 22.07
N ARG A 5 14.75 10.48 22.88
CA ARG A 5 13.65 9.95 23.70
C ARG A 5 12.37 9.75 22.87
N PHE A 6 12.17 10.59 21.86
CA PHE A 6 10.91 10.68 21.09
C PHE A 6 11.03 10.22 19.64
N CYS A 7 12.26 10.12 19.12
CA CYS A 7 12.52 9.68 17.75
C CYS A 7 13.16 8.29 17.75
N GLY A 8 12.98 7.55 16.65
CA GLY A 8 13.57 6.22 16.46
C GLY A 8 12.71 5.31 15.61
N ALA A 9 13.02 4.01 15.64
CA ALA A 9 12.20 3.00 14.98
C ALA A 9 10.75 3.07 15.47
N ALA A 10 9.80 2.95 14.54
CA ALA A 10 8.39 3.23 14.81
C ALA A 10 7.78 2.33 15.91
N ASP A 11 8.22 1.08 16.00
CA ASP A 11 7.82 0.10 17.02
C ASP A 11 8.15 0.55 18.46
N GLN A 12 9.29 1.23 18.62
CA GLN A 12 9.74 1.75 19.91
C GLN A 12 9.25 3.17 20.17
N ALA A 13 9.18 4.00 19.13
CA ALA A 13 8.82 5.41 19.24
C ALA A 13 7.32 5.59 19.57
N LEU A 14 6.41 4.85 18.93
CA LEU A 14 4.97 5.01 19.13
C LEU A 14 4.53 4.79 20.60
N PRO A 15 4.93 3.70 21.28
CA PRO A 15 4.57 3.50 22.70
C PRO A 15 5.16 4.59 23.61
N ARG A 16 6.40 5.03 23.33
CA ARG A 16 7.05 6.11 24.09
C ARG A 16 6.30 7.43 23.94
N LEU A 17 5.86 7.76 22.73
CA LEU A 17 5.09 8.97 22.45
C LEU A 17 3.73 8.94 23.14
N ARG A 18 3.01 7.81 23.08
CA ARG A 18 1.74 7.64 23.80
C ARG A 18 1.88 7.81 25.31
N GLY A 19 2.99 7.39 25.90
CA GLY A 19 3.24 7.53 27.35
C GLY A 19 3.70 8.92 27.78
N ALA A 20 4.18 9.75 26.85
CA ALA A 20 4.87 11.00 27.20
C ALA A 20 4.21 12.27 26.67
N LEU A 21 3.38 12.19 25.62
CA LEU A 21 2.60 13.31 25.13
C LEU A 21 1.25 13.42 25.87
N PRO A 22 0.65 14.62 25.97
CA PRO A 22 -0.65 14.80 26.58
C PRO A 22 -1.74 13.98 25.85
N ALA A 23 -2.68 13.44 26.61
CA ALA A 23 -3.81 12.69 26.07
C ALA A 23 -4.94 13.62 25.56
N ASP A 24 -4.61 14.75 24.95
CA ASP A 24 -5.61 15.60 24.30
C ASP A 24 -6.16 14.93 23.03
N LYS A 25 -7.31 15.42 22.55
CA LYS A 25 -8.01 14.82 21.41
C LYS A 25 -7.18 14.85 20.11
N PRO A 26 -6.56 15.97 19.68
CA PRO A 26 -5.77 15.97 18.46
C PRO A 26 -4.50 15.12 18.57
N THR A 27 -3.79 15.13 19.70
CA THR A 27 -2.61 14.29 19.90
C THR A 27 -2.95 12.80 19.83
N ARG A 28 -4.02 12.35 20.50
CA ARG A 28 -4.47 10.96 20.41
C ARG A 28 -4.80 10.56 18.99
N LYS A 29 -5.56 11.39 18.28
CA LYS A 29 -5.93 11.14 16.88
C LYS A 29 -4.69 10.96 16.00
N ALA A 30 -3.69 11.83 16.14
CA ALA A 30 -2.45 11.74 15.37
C ALA A 30 -1.67 10.46 15.67
N LEU A 31 -1.58 10.05 16.94
CA LEU A 31 -0.91 8.81 17.35
C LEU A 31 -1.67 7.57 16.90
N ASP A 32 -3.00 7.62 16.86
CA ASP A 32 -3.85 6.53 16.34
C ASP A 32 -3.68 6.40 14.82
N GLU A 33 -3.70 7.51 14.08
CA GLU A 33 -3.43 7.49 12.62
C GLU A 33 -2.04 6.93 12.28
N LEU A 34 -1.00 7.30 13.06
CA LEU A 34 0.34 6.73 12.89
C LEU A 34 0.39 5.24 13.25
N SER A 35 -0.37 4.82 14.27
CA SER A 35 -0.48 3.42 14.65
C SER A 35 -1.16 2.60 13.56
N ASP A 36 -2.22 3.12 12.96
CA ASP A 36 -2.94 2.48 11.85
C ASP A 36 -2.03 2.34 10.64
N LEU A 37 -1.36 3.43 10.23
CA LEU A 37 -0.36 3.40 9.15
C LEU A 37 0.72 2.36 9.42
N PHE A 38 1.27 2.32 10.65
CA PHE A 38 2.31 1.35 10.98
C PHE A 38 1.80 -0.10 10.91
N SER A 39 0.53 -0.35 11.26
CA SER A 39 -0.06 -1.68 11.12
C SER A 39 -0.14 -2.12 9.65
N TYR A 40 -0.52 -1.22 8.74
CA TYR A 40 -0.52 -1.47 7.30
C TYR A 40 0.88 -1.71 6.72
N LEU A 41 1.87 -0.94 7.17
CA LEU A 41 3.26 -1.09 6.72
C LEU A 41 3.88 -2.43 7.17
N ARG A 42 3.42 -2.99 8.30
CA ARG A 42 3.81 -4.34 8.74
C ARG A 42 3.23 -5.44 7.84
N ILE A 43 1.99 -5.27 7.37
CA ILE A 43 1.39 -6.21 6.40
C ILE A 43 2.26 -6.29 5.14
N TRP A 44 2.76 -5.15 4.68
CA TRP A 44 3.67 -5.06 3.54
C TRP A 44 5.14 -5.35 3.86
N ARG A 45 5.45 -5.81 5.08
CA ARG A 45 6.80 -6.24 5.50
C ARG A 45 7.89 -5.16 5.36
N ILE A 46 7.51 -3.89 5.44
CA ILE A 46 8.44 -2.74 5.35
C ILE A 46 8.61 -1.99 6.66
N GLU A 47 8.08 -2.51 7.77
CA GLU A 47 8.07 -1.87 9.10
C GLU A 47 9.46 -1.56 9.64
N LYS A 48 10.47 -2.37 9.29
CA LYS A 48 11.86 -2.20 9.74
C LYS A 48 12.52 -0.95 9.17
N ASN A 49 11.99 -0.42 8.06
CA ASN A 49 12.52 0.76 7.39
C ASN A 49 11.82 2.05 7.85
N ILE A 50 10.92 1.98 8.84
CA ILE A 50 10.12 3.11 9.28
C ILE A 50 10.70 3.71 10.56
N TYR A 51 11.08 4.98 10.45
CA TYR A 51 11.59 5.79 11.55
C TYR A 51 10.66 6.97 11.77
N ILE A 52 10.31 7.23 13.03
CA ILE A 52 9.52 8.39 13.44
C ILE A 52 10.47 9.45 13.96
N ASP A 53 10.40 10.63 13.35
CA ASP A 53 11.02 11.86 13.82
C ASP A 53 9.93 12.90 14.09
N VAL A 54 9.73 13.21 15.37
CA VAL A 54 8.69 14.16 15.83
C VAL A 54 9.15 15.61 15.68
N LEU A 55 10.45 15.83 15.49
CA LEU A 55 11.04 17.16 15.36
C LEU A 55 11.25 17.57 13.89
N MET A 56 11.02 16.65 12.95
CA MET A 56 11.14 16.90 11.52
C MET A 56 10.09 17.93 11.06
N PRO A 57 10.51 19.15 10.66
CA PRO A 57 9.58 20.11 10.09
C PRO A 57 9.19 19.67 8.67
N PRO A 58 7.94 19.87 8.24
CA PRO A 58 7.58 19.70 6.84
C PRO A 58 8.36 20.71 5.99
N ILE A 59 8.87 20.27 4.84
CA ILE A 59 9.56 21.16 3.88
C ILE A 59 8.59 22.25 3.40
N GLU A 60 7.33 21.87 3.21
CA GLU A 60 6.28 22.75 2.71
C GLU A 60 5.16 22.92 3.73
N SER A 61 4.74 24.16 3.94
CA SER A 61 3.78 24.54 5.00
C SER A 61 2.36 23.96 4.85
N TYR A 62 2.06 23.39 3.68
CA TYR A 62 0.76 22.75 3.42
C TYR A 62 0.68 21.30 3.92
N HIS A 63 1.80 20.66 4.25
CA HIS A 63 1.79 19.36 4.91
C HIS A 63 1.51 19.54 6.41
N ARG A 64 0.23 19.47 6.79
CA ARG A 64 -0.22 19.73 8.17
C ARG A 64 -0.55 18.48 9.00
N ASN A 65 -0.58 17.31 8.36
CA ASN A 65 -0.86 16.02 9.00
C ASN A 65 0.36 15.10 8.81
N LEU A 66 0.19 13.95 8.15
CA LEU A 66 1.28 13.05 7.80
C LEU A 66 2.26 13.73 6.84
N PHE A 67 3.54 13.67 7.17
CA PHE A 67 4.67 14.08 6.34
C PHE A 67 5.77 13.03 6.46
N PHE A 68 6.39 12.67 5.35
CA PHE A 68 7.44 11.66 5.32
C PHE A 68 8.51 11.98 4.28
N GLN A 69 9.70 11.45 4.54
CA GLN A 69 10.85 11.53 3.67
C GLN A 69 11.41 10.13 3.49
N VAL A 70 11.80 9.80 2.27
CA VAL A 70 12.42 8.51 1.94
C VAL A 70 13.88 8.75 1.65
N PHE A 71 14.74 8.14 2.46
CA PHE A 71 16.18 8.19 2.30
C PHE A 71 16.70 6.84 1.82
N SER A 72 17.75 6.86 1.02
CA SER A 72 18.61 5.69 0.86
C SER A 72 19.80 5.79 1.78
N VAL A 73 19.95 4.80 2.64
CA VAL A 73 21.09 4.68 3.55
C VAL A 73 22.08 3.72 2.91
N LYS A 74 23.27 4.20 2.56
CA LYS A 74 24.39 3.33 2.22
C LYS A 74 25.10 2.96 3.52
N GLU A 75 25.00 1.70 3.95
CA GLU A 75 25.83 1.20 5.05
C GLU A 75 27.30 1.20 4.61
N LYS A 76 28.02 2.28 4.93
CA LYS A 76 29.48 2.33 4.80
C LYS A 76 30.10 2.37 6.19
N TYR A 77 30.48 1.21 6.71
CA TYR A 77 31.34 0.99 7.91
C TYR A 77 30.90 1.71 9.22
N PRO A 78 31.24 1.19 10.41
CA PRO A 78 30.75 1.77 11.65
C PRO A 78 31.57 3.01 12.00
N ALA A 79 30.87 4.05 12.48
CA ALA A 79 31.39 5.33 12.96
C ALA A 79 31.66 6.39 11.87
N THR A 80 30.60 7.04 11.39
CA THR A 80 30.29 8.47 11.65
C THR A 80 29.23 8.94 10.66
N LEU A 81 28.07 9.37 11.18
CA LEU A 81 26.90 9.90 10.46
C LEU A 81 26.31 8.99 9.36
N VAL A 82 25.03 8.65 9.51
CA VAL A 82 24.23 8.08 8.44
C VAL A 82 24.07 9.16 7.36
N GLU A 83 24.94 9.15 6.35
CA GLU A 83 24.78 9.99 5.16
C GLU A 83 23.70 9.35 4.28
N GLY A 84 22.45 9.70 4.55
CA GLY A 84 21.30 9.27 3.78
C GLY A 84 21.07 10.21 2.59
N THR A 85 20.97 9.66 1.38
CA THR A 85 20.56 10.44 0.20
C THR A 85 19.03 10.54 0.19
N LEU A 86 18.48 11.76 0.21
CA LEU A 86 17.04 11.99 0.10
C LEU A 86 16.55 11.63 -1.32
N LEU A 87 15.65 10.66 -1.42
CA LEU A 87 15.11 10.16 -2.69
C LEU A 87 13.68 10.60 -2.94
N ALA A 88 12.85 10.74 -1.90
CA ALA A 88 11.49 11.19 -2.05
C ALA A 88 10.99 11.98 -0.85
N VAL A 89 10.04 12.87 -1.10
CA VAL A 89 9.33 13.63 -0.07
C VAL A 89 7.85 13.51 -0.34
N GLY A 90 7.06 13.24 0.69
CA GLY A 90 5.63 13.13 0.56
C GLY A 90 4.88 13.49 1.82
N GLY A 91 3.56 13.51 1.69
CA GLY A 91 2.69 13.80 2.80
C GLY A 91 1.28 14.12 2.34
N ARG A 92 0.45 14.42 3.33
CA ARG A 92 -0.95 14.78 3.16
C ARG A 92 -1.07 16.30 3.01
N TYR A 93 -1.76 16.75 1.96
CA TYR A 93 -1.83 18.15 1.53
C TYR A 93 -3.27 18.69 1.41
N ASP A 94 -4.19 18.17 2.24
CA ASP A 94 -5.59 18.63 2.32
C ASP A 94 -5.70 20.16 2.46
N TYR A 95 -4.79 20.78 3.22
CA TYR A 95 -4.79 22.23 3.41
C TYR A 95 -4.60 22.98 2.10
N LEU A 96 -3.75 22.47 1.20
CA LEU A 96 -3.55 23.04 -0.13
C LEU A 96 -4.82 22.87 -0.98
N LEU A 97 -5.42 21.68 -0.96
CA LEU A 97 -6.67 21.41 -1.68
C LEU A 97 -7.78 22.34 -1.23
N HIS A 98 -7.98 22.53 0.07
CA HIS A 98 -8.95 23.48 0.62
C HIS A 98 -8.72 24.93 0.22
N ARG A 99 -7.46 25.35 0.04
CA ARG A 99 -7.15 26.72 -0.40
C ARG A 99 -7.40 26.94 -1.89
N MET A 100 -7.25 25.88 -2.68
CA MET A 100 -7.45 25.90 -4.14
C MET A 100 -8.88 25.54 -4.54
N TRP A 101 -9.66 24.94 -3.62
CA TRP A 101 -11.02 24.50 -3.91
C TRP A 101 -11.92 25.69 -4.17
N ASP A 102 -12.56 25.68 -5.33
CA ASP A 102 -13.50 26.73 -5.69
C ASP A 102 -14.69 26.71 -4.72
N ARG A 103 -15.07 27.89 -4.23
CA ARG A 103 -16.22 28.07 -3.34
C ARG A 103 -17.55 27.83 -4.06
N GLU A 104 -17.54 27.78 -5.39
CA GLU A 104 -18.72 27.41 -6.18
C GLU A 104 -19.13 25.94 -5.98
N TYR A 105 -18.18 25.07 -5.65
CA TYR A 105 -18.48 23.70 -5.25
C TYR A 105 -19.00 23.68 -3.81
N ARG A 106 -20.29 23.34 -3.64
CA ARG A 106 -20.95 23.23 -2.31
C ARG A 106 -20.42 22.10 -1.44
N THR A 107 -19.50 21.29 -1.94
CA THR A 107 -18.90 20.14 -1.25
C THR A 107 -17.50 20.48 -0.75
N ASN A 108 -17.08 19.83 0.33
CA ASN A 108 -15.69 19.89 0.75
C ASN A 108 -14.79 19.17 -0.28
N PRO A 109 -13.57 19.66 -0.53
CA PRO A 109 -12.59 18.94 -1.34
C PRO A 109 -12.32 17.55 -0.74
N PRO A 110 -11.97 16.56 -1.59
CA PRO A 110 -11.41 15.31 -1.09
C PRO A 110 -10.09 15.57 -0.37
N GLY A 111 -9.69 14.63 0.50
CA GLY A 111 -8.33 14.60 1.03
C GLY A 111 -7.31 14.27 -0.07
N GLY A 112 -6.05 14.63 0.15
CA GLY A 112 -4.97 14.40 -0.81
C GLY A 112 -3.68 13.96 -0.13
N VAL A 113 -3.08 12.88 -0.61
CA VAL A 113 -1.77 12.39 -0.20
C VAL A 113 -0.96 12.02 -1.43
N GLY A 114 0.34 12.29 -1.39
CA GLY A 114 1.22 12.02 -2.52
C GLY A 114 2.68 12.16 -2.13
N ALA A 115 3.56 11.82 -3.06
CA ALA A 115 5.00 11.91 -2.92
C ALA A 115 5.63 12.35 -4.23
N SER A 116 6.76 13.06 -4.12
CA SER A 116 7.63 13.44 -5.22
C SER A 116 8.92 12.64 -5.13
N LEU A 117 9.33 12.00 -6.23
CA LEU A 117 10.57 11.23 -6.34
C LEU A 117 11.63 12.04 -7.08
N ALA A 118 12.81 12.18 -6.48
CA ALA A 118 13.96 12.83 -7.08
C ALA A 118 14.68 11.88 -8.06
N LEU A 119 14.10 11.71 -9.26
CA LEU A 119 14.62 10.78 -10.28
C LEU A 119 16.08 11.06 -10.65
N GLU A 120 16.46 12.34 -10.76
CA GLU A 120 17.84 12.74 -11.04
C GLU A 120 18.81 12.19 -9.98
N THR A 121 18.47 12.39 -8.69
CA THR A 121 19.26 11.87 -7.57
C THR A 121 19.35 10.35 -7.59
N ILE A 122 18.23 9.66 -7.87
CA ILE A 122 18.21 8.19 -7.97
C ILE A 122 19.15 7.70 -9.07
N ILE A 123 19.03 8.25 -10.28
CA ILE A 123 19.84 7.85 -11.44
C ILE A 123 21.33 8.11 -11.19
N GLN A 124 21.68 9.25 -10.58
CA GLN A 124 23.07 9.59 -10.25
C GLN A 124 23.68 8.63 -9.22
N HIS A 125 22.91 8.21 -8.21
CA HIS A 125 23.42 7.39 -7.10
C HIS A 125 23.34 5.87 -7.36
N TYR A 126 22.48 5.46 -8.30
CA TYR A 126 22.21 4.07 -8.69
C TYR A 126 22.19 3.96 -10.22
N PRO A 127 23.34 4.07 -10.90
CA PRO A 127 23.41 3.83 -12.33
C PRO A 127 23.03 2.36 -12.59
N VAL A 128 21.83 2.15 -13.10
CA VAL A 128 21.37 0.83 -13.54
C VAL A 128 21.72 0.69 -15.01
N ASP A 129 22.25 -0.46 -15.42
CA ASP A 129 22.22 -0.85 -16.83
C ASP A 129 20.75 -0.92 -17.24
N PHE A 130 20.26 0.14 -17.89
CA PHE A 130 18.88 0.25 -18.31
C PHE A 130 18.64 -0.70 -19.48
N LYS A 131 18.51 -1.99 -19.16
CA LYS A 131 17.82 -2.93 -20.03
C LYS A 131 16.36 -2.56 -19.89
N PRO A 132 15.69 -2.05 -20.93
CA PRO A 132 14.25 -1.87 -20.87
C PRO A 132 13.69 -3.25 -20.56
N VAL A 133 13.27 -3.45 -19.30
CA VAL A 133 12.39 -4.56 -18.96
C VAL A 133 11.20 -4.29 -19.86
N ARG A 134 11.03 -5.14 -20.88
CA ARG A 134 9.89 -5.09 -21.77
C ARG A 134 8.72 -4.97 -20.80
N ASN A 135 8.00 -3.86 -20.84
CA ASN A 135 6.76 -3.72 -20.10
C ASN A 135 5.87 -4.80 -20.71
N GLU A 136 6.01 -6.03 -20.22
CA GLU A 136 5.08 -7.07 -20.52
C GLU A 136 3.77 -6.47 -20.05
N ALA A 137 2.82 -6.37 -20.98
CA ALA A 137 1.42 -6.16 -20.70
C ALA A 137 0.96 -7.35 -19.84
N GLY A 138 1.51 -7.41 -18.64
CA GLY A 138 1.34 -8.46 -17.68
C GLY A 138 -0.03 -8.22 -17.10
N THR A 139 -0.86 -9.24 -17.19
CA THR A 139 -2.20 -9.20 -16.63
C THR A 139 -2.10 -8.82 -15.16
N SER A 140 -2.68 -7.68 -14.83
CA SER A 140 -2.90 -7.27 -13.46
C SER A 140 -4.02 -8.12 -12.87
N VAL A 141 -3.85 -8.49 -11.61
CA VAL A 141 -4.84 -9.20 -10.81
C VAL A 141 -5.43 -8.20 -9.82
N LEU A 142 -6.75 -8.12 -9.73
CA LEU A 142 -7.42 -7.34 -8.69
C LEU A 142 -7.88 -8.27 -7.58
N VAL A 143 -7.41 -8.01 -6.37
CA VAL A 143 -7.87 -8.70 -5.17
C VAL A 143 -9.11 -7.98 -4.64
N CYS A 144 -10.20 -8.73 -4.62
CA CYS A 144 -11.55 -8.31 -4.31
C CYS A 144 -12.03 -8.96 -3.01
N SER A 145 -13.06 -8.38 -2.41
CA SER A 145 -13.75 -8.96 -1.26
C SER A 145 -15.26 -9.00 -1.49
N ARG A 146 -15.91 -10.01 -0.92
CA ARG A 146 -17.34 -10.25 -0.96
C ARG A 146 -17.82 -10.63 0.44
N GLY A 147 -18.78 -9.91 0.99
CA GLY A 147 -19.25 -10.09 2.36
C GLY A 147 -19.25 -8.76 3.11
N GLY A 148 -19.45 -8.80 4.42
CA GLY A 148 -19.39 -7.60 5.27
C GLY A 148 -17.96 -7.28 5.73
N GLY A 149 -17.63 -6.00 5.88
CA GLY A 149 -16.39 -5.56 6.55
C GLY A 149 -15.16 -5.44 5.65
N GLY A 150 -15.29 -5.59 4.32
CA GLY A 150 -14.28 -5.21 3.34
C GLY A 150 -13.02 -6.07 3.24
N LEU A 151 -12.69 -6.85 4.28
CA LEU A 151 -11.50 -7.70 4.39
C LEU A 151 -10.22 -6.96 4.00
N LEU A 152 -10.06 -5.72 4.43
CA LEU A 152 -8.95 -4.86 4.00
C LEU A 152 -7.59 -5.50 4.30
N VAL A 153 -7.42 -6.03 5.52
CA VAL A 153 -6.16 -6.64 5.97
C VAL A 153 -5.82 -7.85 5.10
N GLU A 154 -6.79 -8.73 4.88
CA GLU A 154 -6.62 -9.95 4.10
C GLU A 154 -6.36 -9.64 2.62
N ARG A 155 -7.01 -8.60 2.06
CA ARG A 155 -6.73 -8.11 0.70
C ARG A 155 -5.30 -7.59 0.60
N MET A 156 -4.84 -6.82 1.59
CA MET A 156 -3.47 -6.29 1.63
C MET A 156 -2.42 -7.39 1.77
N GLU A 157 -2.67 -8.38 2.63
CA GLU A 157 -1.79 -9.54 2.82
C GLU A 157 -1.65 -10.35 1.53
N LEU A 158 -2.78 -10.68 0.89
CA LEU A 158 -2.75 -11.45 -0.35
C LEU A 158 -2.04 -10.69 -1.47
N VAL A 159 -2.24 -9.38 -1.59
CA VAL A 159 -1.51 -8.58 -2.58
C VAL A 159 -0.01 -8.59 -2.30
N ALA A 160 0.41 -8.53 -1.03
CA ALA A 160 1.81 -8.65 -0.65
C ALA A 160 2.41 -10.02 -1.03
N GLU A 161 1.69 -11.11 -0.74
CA GLU A 161 2.09 -12.48 -1.14
C GLU A 161 2.26 -12.59 -2.67
N LEU A 162 1.35 -12.02 -3.45
CA LEU A 162 1.43 -12.03 -4.91
C LEU A 162 2.62 -11.20 -5.44
N TRP A 163 2.95 -10.08 -4.79
CA TRP A 163 4.11 -9.27 -5.15
C TRP A 163 5.44 -9.99 -4.91
N GLU A 164 5.55 -10.84 -3.88
CA GLU A 164 6.75 -11.65 -3.62
C GLU A 164 7.05 -12.64 -4.75
N GLU A 165 5.99 -13.11 -5.41
CA GLU A 165 6.04 -14.02 -6.56
C GLU A 165 6.05 -13.26 -7.91
N ASN A 166 6.28 -11.94 -7.86
CA ASN A 166 6.36 -11.04 -9.02
C ASN A 166 5.07 -10.99 -9.86
N ILE A 167 3.92 -11.26 -9.24
CA ILE A 167 2.60 -11.13 -9.87
C ILE A 167 2.11 -9.68 -9.66
N LYS A 168 1.71 -9.02 -10.75
CA LYS A 168 1.14 -7.67 -10.70
C LYS A 168 -0.24 -7.72 -10.06
N ALA A 169 -0.33 -7.44 -8.76
CA ALA A 169 -1.59 -7.43 -8.02
C ALA A 169 -1.95 -6.02 -7.52
N GLN A 170 -3.25 -5.72 -7.46
CA GLN A 170 -3.83 -4.47 -6.96
C GLN A 170 -5.06 -4.77 -6.11
N PHE A 171 -5.54 -3.77 -5.36
CA PHE A 171 -6.81 -3.81 -4.64
C PHE A 171 -7.43 -2.40 -4.64
N VAL A 172 -8.75 -2.30 -4.49
CA VAL A 172 -9.41 -0.98 -4.37
C VAL A 172 -8.97 -0.32 -3.05
N PRO A 173 -8.41 0.91 -3.07
CA PRO A 173 -7.85 1.58 -1.89
C PRO A 173 -8.94 2.21 -1.00
N VAL A 174 -10.00 1.46 -0.73
CA VAL A 174 -11.12 1.77 0.15
C VAL A 174 -11.24 0.63 1.16
N PRO A 175 -11.51 0.89 2.45
CA PRO A 175 -11.58 -0.16 3.46
C PRO A 175 -12.64 -1.23 3.18
N ASP A 176 -13.87 -0.79 2.88
CA ASP A 176 -15.03 -1.66 2.61
C ASP A 176 -15.68 -1.28 1.27
N PRO A 177 -15.04 -1.63 0.13
CA PRO A 177 -15.56 -1.31 -1.18
C PRO A 177 -16.71 -2.25 -1.53
N SER A 178 -17.80 -1.71 -2.05
CA SER A 178 -18.88 -2.51 -2.60
C SER A 178 -18.40 -3.35 -3.78
N LEU A 179 -19.08 -4.47 -4.04
CA LEU A 179 -18.70 -5.33 -5.16
C LEU A 179 -18.77 -4.57 -6.50
N THR A 180 -19.74 -3.67 -6.65
CA THR A 180 -19.88 -2.81 -7.84
C THR A 180 -18.67 -1.91 -8.04
N GLU A 181 -18.21 -1.19 -7.01
CA GLU A 181 -17.01 -0.33 -7.07
C GLU A 181 -15.77 -1.15 -7.45
N GLN A 182 -15.68 -2.40 -6.99
CA GLN A 182 -14.56 -3.28 -7.34
C GLN A 182 -14.56 -3.67 -8.83
N TYR A 183 -15.73 -3.94 -9.42
CA TYR A 183 -15.85 -4.20 -10.86
C TYR A 183 -15.60 -2.94 -11.69
N GLU A 184 -16.07 -1.78 -11.24
CA GLU A 184 -15.81 -0.49 -11.89
C GLU A 184 -14.31 -0.18 -11.90
N TYR A 185 -13.64 -0.31 -10.75
CA TYR A 185 -12.19 -0.13 -10.63
C TYR A 185 -11.42 -1.07 -11.56
N ALA A 186 -11.83 -2.35 -11.62
CA ALA A 186 -11.23 -3.32 -12.55
C ALA A 186 -11.36 -2.88 -14.01
N SER A 187 -12.54 -2.38 -14.40
CA SER A 187 -12.80 -1.90 -15.75
C SER A 187 -12.00 -0.64 -16.09
N GLU A 188 -11.88 0.31 -15.17
CA GLU A 188 -11.12 1.56 -15.37
C GLU A 188 -9.62 1.31 -15.53
N HIS A 189 -9.09 0.28 -14.88
CA HIS A 189 -7.67 -0.07 -14.89
C HIS A 189 -7.32 -1.23 -15.86
N ASP A 190 -8.26 -1.62 -16.73
CA ASP A 190 -8.14 -2.75 -17.67
C ASP A 190 -7.67 -4.07 -17.00
N ILE A 191 -8.17 -4.33 -15.79
CA ILE A 191 -7.89 -5.53 -15.01
C ILE A 191 -8.94 -6.59 -15.32
N LYS A 192 -8.49 -7.75 -15.81
CA LYS A 192 -9.37 -8.82 -16.31
C LYS A 192 -9.48 -10.02 -15.39
N CYS A 193 -8.51 -10.18 -14.49
CA CYS A 193 -8.46 -11.27 -13.52
C CYS A 193 -8.80 -10.72 -12.12
N LEU A 194 -9.84 -11.27 -11.51
CA LEU A 194 -10.29 -10.95 -10.16
C LEU A 194 -10.06 -12.14 -9.25
N VAL A 195 -9.52 -11.90 -8.06
CA VAL A 195 -9.43 -12.89 -6.97
C VAL A 195 -10.33 -12.41 -5.85
N ILE A 196 -11.46 -13.09 -5.64
CA ILE A 196 -12.51 -12.67 -4.72
C ILE A 196 -12.38 -13.48 -3.43
N LEU A 197 -12.08 -12.78 -2.34
CA LEU A 197 -12.16 -13.28 -0.97
C LEU A 197 -13.62 -13.23 -0.51
N THR A 198 -14.15 -14.32 0.06
CA THR A 198 -15.52 -14.31 0.59
C THR A 198 -15.51 -14.46 2.11
N ASP A 199 -16.06 -13.50 2.83
CA ASP A 199 -16.29 -13.64 4.27
C ASP A 199 -17.51 -14.54 4.52
N THR A 200 -17.25 -15.77 4.94
CA THR A 200 -18.31 -16.73 5.30
C THR A 200 -18.56 -16.80 6.82
N GLY A 201 -18.05 -15.86 7.63
CA GLY A 201 -18.26 -15.81 9.08
C GLY A 201 -17.55 -16.91 9.89
N ALA A 202 -16.89 -17.83 9.20
CA ALA A 202 -15.92 -18.75 9.77
C ALA A 202 -14.54 -18.29 9.29
N GLN A 203 -13.78 -17.62 10.15
CA GLN A 203 -12.40 -17.16 9.88
C GLN A 203 -11.56 -18.22 9.13
N LYS A 204 -11.80 -19.50 9.41
CA LYS A 204 -11.12 -20.65 8.80
C LYS A 204 -11.41 -20.86 7.32
N ALA A 205 -12.55 -20.47 6.76
CA ALA A 205 -12.88 -20.79 5.37
C ALA A 205 -12.22 -19.82 4.37
N ILE A 206 -12.02 -18.55 4.75
CA ILE A 206 -11.22 -17.57 3.99
C ILE A 206 -9.76 -18.06 3.86
N GLU A 207 -9.27 -18.80 4.85
CA GLU A 207 -7.92 -19.37 4.82
C GLU A 207 -7.76 -20.50 3.79
N PHE A 208 -8.82 -21.24 3.45
CA PHE A 208 -8.69 -22.43 2.59
C PHE A 208 -8.99 -22.18 1.11
N TYR A 209 -9.96 -21.32 0.76
CA TYR A 209 -10.40 -21.18 -0.64
C TYR A 209 -10.61 -19.72 -1.06
N VAL A 210 -10.26 -19.44 -2.32
CA VAL A 210 -10.47 -18.15 -2.98
C VAL A 210 -11.13 -18.36 -4.34
N GLN A 211 -12.01 -17.44 -4.75
CA GLN A 211 -12.67 -17.52 -6.04
C GLN A 211 -11.92 -16.69 -7.07
N VAL A 212 -11.33 -17.33 -8.08
CA VAL A 212 -10.70 -16.63 -9.20
C VAL A 212 -11.68 -16.51 -10.35
N ARG A 213 -11.89 -15.29 -10.85
CA ARG A 213 -12.80 -14.98 -11.96
C ARG A 213 -12.06 -14.22 -13.05
N HIS A 214 -12.29 -14.59 -14.31
CA HIS A 214 -11.79 -13.84 -15.47
C HIS A 214 -12.95 -13.23 -16.25
N LEU A 215 -12.90 -11.92 -16.46
CA LEU A 215 -14.00 -11.13 -17.05
C LEU A 215 -14.23 -11.46 -18.54
N ASP A 216 -13.18 -11.51 -19.36
CA ASP A 216 -13.33 -11.77 -20.81
C ASP A 216 -13.82 -13.20 -21.12
N VAL A 217 -13.25 -14.19 -20.44
CA VAL A 217 -13.60 -15.62 -20.66
C VAL A 217 -14.88 -16.00 -19.91
N LYS A 218 -15.38 -15.13 -19.00
CA LYS A 218 -16.53 -15.37 -18.12
C LYS A 218 -16.46 -16.70 -17.37
N LYS A 219 -15.25 -17.06 -16.93
CA LYS A 219 -14.99 -18.28 -16.16
C LYS A 219 -14.66 -17.92 -14.73
N GLU A 220 -15.08 -18.78 -13.82
CA GLU A 220 -14.78 -18.71 -12.41
C GLU A 220 -14.38 -20.08 -11.89
N LYS A 221 -13.43 -20.11 -10.98
CA LYS A 221 -12.95 -21.33 -10.33
C LYS A 221 -12.60 -21.04 -8.88
N GLU A 222 -13.01 -21.94 -8.01
CA GLU A 222 -12.59 -21.94 -6.62
C GLU A 222 -11.24 -22.66 -6.52
N VAL A 223 -10.26 -21.98 -5.94
CA VAL A 223 -8.86 -22.43 -5.86
C VAL A 223 -8.45 -22.41 -4.40
N GLN A 224 -7.70 -23.43 -3.97
CA GLN A 224 -7.11 -23.45 -2.63
C GLN A 224 -6.08 -22.34 -2.49
N ARG A 225 -6.03 -21.67 -1.33
CA ARG A 225 -5.13 -20.53 -1.11
C ARG A 225 -3.66 -20.88 -1.36
N GLU A 226 -3.23 -22.07 -0.94
CA GLU A 226 -1.85 -22.56 -1.11
C GLU A 226 -1.49 -22.81 -2.59
N SER A 227 -2.50 -23.07 -3.42
CA SER A 227 -2.34 -23.32 -4.85
C SER A 227 -2.62 -22.09 -5.71
N LEU A 228 -3.04 -20.97 -5.11
CA LEU A 228 -3.45 -19.75 -5.82
C LEU A 228 -2.30 -19.18 -6.66
N VAL A 229 -1.12 -19.02 -6.08
CA VAL A 229 0.05 -18.47 -6.78
C VAL A 229 0.36 -19.31 -8.02
N ARG A 230 0.43 -20.64 -7.85
CA ARG A 230 0.71 -21.57 -8.95
C ARG A 230 -0.36 -21.47 -10.04
N PHE A 231 -1.63 -21.45 -9.64
CA PHE A 231 -2.75 -21.28 -10.57
C PHE A 231 -2.65 -19.97 -11.36
N LEU A 232 -2.35 -18.85 -10.69
CA LEU A 232 -2.22 -17.55 -11.34
C LEU A 232 -1.03 -17.51 -12.30
N LEU A 233 0.12 -18.07 -11.92
CA LEU A 233 1.28 -18.16 -12.80
C LEU A 233 0.98 -18.96 -14.07
N ASP A 234 0.35 -20.13 -13.94
CA ASP A 234 -0.04 -20.96 -15.08
C ASP A 234 -1.10 -20.27 -15.96
N ALA A 235 -2.06 -19.60 -15.32
CA ALA A 235 -3.12 -18.88 -16.01
C ALA A 235 -2.58 -17.65 -16.76
N ILE A 236 -1.68 -16.88 -16.16
CA ILE A 236 -1.02 -15.74 -16.80
C ILE A 236 -0.13 -16.22 -17.96
N ALA A 237 0.65 -17.29 -17.75
CA ALA A 237 1.52 -17.87 -18.79
C ALA A 237 0.72 -18.34 -20.03
N THR A 238 -0.49 -18.85 -19.82
CA THR A 238 -1.39 -19.30 -20.90
C THR A 238 -2.35 -18.20 -21.38
N GLN A 239 -2.20 -16.96 -20.91
CA GLN A 239 -3.10 -15.82 -21.18
C GLN A 239 -4.58 -16.15 -20.90
N PHE A 240 -4.83 -17.00 -19.90
CA PHE A 240 -6.15 -17.50 -19.48
C PHE A 240 -6.93 -18.24 -20.57
N ARG A 241 -6.28 -18.59 -21.70
CA ARG A 241 -6.90 -19.27 -22.85
C ARG A 241 -6.98 -20.77 -22.70
N ASN A 242 -6.22 -21.37 -21.79
CA ASN A 242 -6.23 -22.82 -21.59
C ASN A 242 -7.54 -23.25 -20.91
N PRO A 243 -8.45 -23.99 -21.58
CA PRO A 243 -9.72 -24.38 -21.01
C PRO A 243 -9.59 -25.33 -19.81
N SER A 244 -8.53 -26.14 -19.75
CA SER A 244 -8.32 -27.14 -18.70
C SER A 244 -7.97 -26.54 -17.34
N LEU A 245 -7.49 -25.29 -17.31
CA LEU A 245 -7.24 -24.58 -16.05
C LEU A 245 -8.55 -24.31 -15.30
N TRP A 246 -9.64 -24.15 -16.03
CA TRP A 246 -10.95 -23.77 -15.50
C TRP A 246 -11.90 -24.95 -15.29
N SER A 247 -11.55 -26.15 -15.79
CA SER A 247 -12.30 -27.38 -15.53
C SER A 247 -12.02 -27.94 -14.15
#